data_AF-A0A3B9SLZ9-F1
#
_entry.id   AF-A0A3B9SLZ9-F1
#
_cell.length_a   1.000
_cell.length_b   1.000
_cell.length_c   1.000
_cell.angle_alpha   90.00
_cell.angle_beta   90.00
_cell.angle_gamma   90.00
#
_symmetry.space_group_name_H-M   'P 1'
#
loop_
_entity.id
_entity.type
_entity.pdbx_description
1 polymer ?
#
loop_
_entity_poly.entity_id
_entity_poly.type
_entity_poly.pdbx_seq_one_letter_code
_entity_poly.pdbx_strand_id
1 'polypeptide(L)'
;MLALIRILFMKKNLKYTLPALVLIAALAAGFSWKAPSDDQEKVVMLLVHDALAGVHYQPKPIDDAFSQEVMDFFLESLDAEKRFLQQSDMDQMRAYQNQLDDALKNADLTFFNLSQTIWQKRFAQSQELYQEILAQPLDFASNRSFETDAEKRGYAADDAGMRAYWTDYLTYRVLMRLYDRSLAADSAGQAKFTLGDPGFAEEEKKA
;
A
#
# COMPACT_ATOMS: atom_id res chain seq x y z
N MET A 1 -2.79 37.51 5.50
CA MET A 1 -3.44 36.42 6.26
C MET A 1 -3.42 36.64 7.78
N LEU A 2 -2.30 37.04 8.39
CA LEU A 2 -2.18 37.26 9.85
C LEU A 2 -3.03 38.43 10.42
N ALA A 3 -3.30 39.47 9.62
CA ALA A 3 -4.07 40.65 10.07
C ALA A 3 -5.55 40.33 10.38
N LEU A 4 -6.16 39.38 9.65
CA LEU A 4 -7.55 38.97 9.85
C LEU A 4 -7.71 38.11 11.12
N ILE A 5 -6.72 37.28 11.42
CA ILE A 5 -6.69 36.46 12.64
C ILE A 5 -6.63 37.35 13.88
N ARG A 6 -5.90 38.47 13.82
CA ARG A 6 -5.76 39.40 14.95
C ARG A 6 -7.09 40.06 15.34
N ILE A 7 -8.00 40.26 14.38
CA ILE A 7 -9.34 40.85 14.61
C ILE A 7 -10.24 39.91 15.41
N LEU A 8 -10.09 38.59 15.24
CA LEU A 8 -10.83 37.56 15.98
C LEU A 8 -10.46 37.55 17.48
N PHE A 9 -9.21 37.92 17.82
CA PHE A 9 -8.70 37.90 19.19
C PHE A 9 -8.62 39.28 19.87
N MET A 10 -9.29 40.31 19.33
CA MET A 10 -9.39 41.62 20.00
C MET A 10 -10.32 41.55 21.22
N LYS A 11 -9.97 42.24 22.32
CA LYS A 11 -10.75 42.27 23.58
C LYS A 11 -12.26 42.53 23.38
N LYS A 12 -12.64 43.34 22.40
CA LYS A 12 -14.03 43.69 22.07
C LYS A 12 -14.83 42.55 21.41
N ASN A 13 -14.14 41.66 20.69
CA ASN A 13 -14.72 40.56 19.91
C ASN A 13 -14.65 39.22 20.67
N LEU A 14 -13.88 39.19 21.77
CA LEU A 14 -13.60 38.01 22.60
C LEU A 14 -14.87 37.32 23.12
N LYS A 15 -15.93 38.11 23.41
CA LYS A 15 -17.24 37.59 23.84
C LYS A 15 -17.97 36.75 22.80
N TYR A 16 -17.62 36.88 21.51
CA TYR A 16 -18.19 36.08 20.42
C TYR A 16 -17.24 34.99 19.96
N THR A 17 -15.93 35.24 19.99
CA THR A 17 -14.94 34.26 19.52
C THR A 17 -14.67 33.14 20.51
N LEU A 18 -14.73 33.38 21.84
CA LEU A 18 -14.67 32.29 22.82
C LEU A 18 -15.81 31.28 22.67
N PRO A 19 -17.10 31.67 22.67
CA PRO A 19 -18.19 30.70 22.53
C PRO A 19 -18.18 30.02 21.15
N ALA A 20 -17.77 30.70 20.08
CA ALA A 20 -17.60 30.09 18.77
C ALA A 20 -16.48 29.03 18.76
N LEU A 21 -15.34 29.30 19.41
CA LEU A 21 -14.26 28.31 19.57
C LEU A 21 -14.69 27.13 20.44
N VAL A 22 -15.46 27.37 21.50
CA VAL A 22 -16.02 26.30 22.34
C VAL A 22 -17.02 25.46 21.55
N LEU A 23 -17.86 26.07 20.71
CA LEU A 23 -18.77 25.36 19.79
C LEU A 23 -18.01 24.51 18.77
N ILE A 24 -16.97 25.06 18.15
CA ILE A 24 -16.12 24.33 17.19
C ILE A 24 -15.39 23.18 17.90
N ALA A 25 -14.87 23.41 19.11
CA ALA A 25 -14.23 22.37 19.91
C ALA A 25 -15.22 21.29 20.35
N ALA A 26 -16.46 21.64 20.70
CA ALA A 26 -17.51 20.69 21.05
C ALA A 26 -17.97 19.87 19.84
N LEU A 27 -18.09 20.50 18.66
CA LEU A 27 -18.38 19.81 17.40
C LEU A 27 -17.23 18.88 16.99
N ALA A 28 -15.98 19.31 17.15
CA ALA A 28 -14.80 18.47 16.91
C ALA A 28 -14.68 17.31 17.91
N ALA A 29 -15.02 17.53 19.18
CA ALA A 29 -15.03 16.48 20.20
C ALA A 29 -16.17 15.48 20.02
N GLY A 30 -17.31 15.91 19.47
CA GLY A 30 -18.43 15.03 19.10
C GLY A 30 -18.14 14.16 17.88
N PHE A 31 -17.23 14.60 16.99
CA PHE A 31 -16.79 13.84 15.83
C PHE A 31 -15.68 12.85 16.23
N SER A 32 -16.07 11.78 16.93
CA SER A 32 -15.15 10.68 17.21
C SER A 32 -15.15 9.72 16.03
N TRP A 33 -14.06 9.72 15.24
CA TRP A 33 -13.79 8.65 14.28
C TRP A 33 -13.49 7.38 15.09
N LYS A 34 -14.54 6.61 15.40
CA LYS A 34 -14.36 5.27 15.95
C LYS A 34 -13.94 4.36 14.80
N ALA A 35 -12.85 3.63 15.00
CA ALA A 35 -12.58 2.47 14.17
C ALA A 35 -13.82 1.56 14.21
N PRO A 36 -14.22 0.97 13.07
CA PRO A 36 -15.30 0.02 13.09
C PRO A 36 -14.97 -1.13 14.05
N SER A 37 -16.00 -1.57 14.79
CA SER A 37 -15.87 -2.59 15.85
C SER A 37 -16.30 -3.93 15.30
N ASP A 38 -15.64 -5.04 15.64
CA ASP A 38 -15.90 -6.39 15.10
C ASP A 38 -17.39 -6.75 14.82
N ASP A 39 -18.33 -6.32 15.67
CA ASP A 39 -19.77 -6.51 15.44
C ASP A 39 -20.28 -5.85 14.15
N GLN A 40 -19.77 -4.67 13.79
CA GLN A 40 -20.05 -3.95 12.56
C GLN A 40 -19.46 -4.69 11.35
N GLU A 41 -18.20 -5.14 11.40
CA GLU A 41 -17.59 -5.94 10.33
C GLU A 41 -18.35 -7.24 10.10
N LYS A 42 -18.80 -7.90 11.17
CA LYS A 42 -19.63 -9.11 11.07
C LYS A 42 -20.96 -8.84 10.38
N VAL A 43 -21.64 -7.76 10.74
CA VAL A 43 -22.88 -7.34 10.07
C VAL A 43 -22.63 -7.08 8.58
N VAL A 44 -21.52 -6.42 8.23
CA VAL A 44 -21.15 -6.18 6.84
C VAL A 44 -20.92 -7.50 6.10
N MET A 45 -20.22 -8.47 6.69
CA MET A 45 -20.04 -9.80 6.08
C MET A 45 -21.37 -10.50 5.79
N LEU A 46 -22.29 -10.51 6.77
CA LEU A 46 -23.60 -11.12 6.60
C LEU A 46 -24.42 -10.44 5.49
N LEU A 47 -24.36 -9.11 5.40
CA LEU A 47 -25.03 -8.36 4.33
C LEU A 47 -24.44 -8.68 2.95
N VAL A 48 -23.11 -8.82 2.86
CA VAL A 48 -22.44 -9.22 1.61
C VAL A 48 -22.82 -10.65 1.22
N HIS A 49 -22.81 -11.58 2.19
CA HIS A 49 -23.29 -12.94 1.98
C HIS A 49 -24.71 -12.97 1.41
N ASP A 50 -25.65 -12.26 2.05
CA ASP A 50 -27.06 -12.26 1.65
C ASP A 50 -27.26 -11.63 0.27
N ALA A 51 -26.48 -10.60 -0.07
CA ALA A 51 -26.48 -10.01 -1.41
C ALA A 51 -26.00 -11.00 -2.48
N LEU A 52 -24.91 -11.73 -2.20
CA LEU A 52 -24.36 -12.73 -3.13
C LEU A 52 -25.30 -13.93 -3.31
N ALA A 53 -25.92 -14.39 -2.22
CA ALA A 53 -26.80 -15.56 -2.24
C ALA A 53 -28.20 -15.26 -2.81
N GLY A 54 -28.78 -14.10 -2.48
CA GLY A 54 -30.20 -13.82 -2.74
C GLY A 54 -30.50 -12.68 -3.70
N VAL A 55 -29.55 -11.76 -3.94
CA VAL A 55 -29.78 -10.57 -4.77
C VAL A 55 -29.11 -10.69 -6.15
N HIS A 56 -28.03 -11.46 -6.25
CA HIS A 56 -27.33 -11.63 -7.52
C HIS A 56 -28.20 -12.33 -8.57
N TYR A 57 -28.22 -11.81 -9.80
CA TYR A 57 -29.06 -12.34 -10.90
C TYR A 57 -28.76 -13.81 -11.22
N GLN A 58 -27.50 -14.21 -11.07
CA GLN A 58 -27.02 -15.57 -11.26
C GLN A 58 -26.14 -15.95 -10.06
N PRO A 59 -26.73 -16.37 -8.93
CA PRO A 59 -25.97 -16.68 -7.73
C PRO A 59 -25.12 -17.92 -7.99
N LYS A 60 -23.82 -17.82 -7.68
CA LYS A 60 -22.93 -18.99 -7.65
C LYS A 60 -23.12 -19.74 -6.31
N PRO A 61 -22.91 -21.06 -6.28
CA PRO A 61 -22.75 -21.77 -5.01
C PRO A 61 -21.62 -21.15 -4.18
N ILE A 62 -21.88 -20.93 -2.89
CA ILE A 62 -20.88 -20.44 -1.93
C ILE A 62 -20.34 -21.68 -1.20
N ASP A 63 -19.33 -22.32 -1.80
CA ASP A 63 -18.70 -23.58 -1.41
C ASP A 63 -17.16 -23.51 -1.51
N ASP A 64 -16.46 -24.63 -1.30
CA ASP A 64 -15.00 -24.72 -1.39
C ASP A 64 -14.43 -24.21 -2.74
N ALA A 65 -15.15 -24.41 -3.85
CA ALA A 65 -14.68 -23.93 -5.16
C ALA A 65 -14.77 -22.41 -5.25
N PHE A 66 -15.86 -21.82 -4.73
CA PHE A 66 -15.97 -20.38 -4.55
C PHE A 66 -14.86 -19.84 -3.63
N SER A 67 -14.56 -20.52 -2.52
CA SER A 67 -13.48 -20.14 -1.61
C SER A 67 -12.11 -20.07 -2.29
N GLN A 68 -11.80 -21.03 -3.17
CA GLN A 68 -10.54 -21.03 -3.92
C GLN A 68 -10.47 -19.88 -4.92
N GLU A 69 -11.56 -19.62 -5.67
CA GLU A 69 -11.65 -18.45 -6.58
C GLU A 69 -11.44 -17.14 -5.82
N VAL A 70 -12.08 -16.99 -4.65
CA VAL A 70 -11.93 -15.80 -3.79
C VAL A 70 -10.51 -15.69 -3.25
N MET A 71 -9.88 -16.80 -2.83
CA MET A 71 -8.51 -16.81 -2.34
C MET A 71 -7.53 -16.33 -3.40
N ASP A 72 -7.61 -16.88 -4.62
CA ASP A 72 -6.71 -16.49 -5.70
C ASP A 72 -6.92 -15.02 -6.09
N PHE A 73 -8.17 -14.57 -6.23
CA PHE A 73 -8.49 -13.16 -6.49
C PHE A 73 -7.99 -12.23 -5.37
N PHE A 74 -8.15 -12.63 -4.12
CA PHE A 74 -7.72 -11.85 -2.96
C PHE A 74 -6.21 -11.66 -2.96
N LEU A 75 -5.45 -12.75 -3.15
CA LEU A 75 -3.99 -12.72 -3.17
C LEU A 75 -3.44 -11.89 -4.33
N GLU A 76 -4.05 -12.01 -5.52
CA GLU A 76 -3.73 -11.18 -6.68
C GLU A 76 -4.05 -9.70 -6.41
N SER A 77 -5.22 -9.40 -5.84
CA SER A 77 -5.62 -8.03 -5.50
C SER A 77 -4.74 -7.39 -4.42
N LEU A 78 -4.21 -8.20 -3.50
CA LEU A 78 -3.39 -7.74 -2.39
C LEU A 78 -1.97 -7.35 -2.83
N ASP A 79 -1.32 -8.18 -3.66
CA ASP A 79 0.04 -7.93 -4.14
C ASP A 79 0.31 -8.59 -5.51
N ALA A 80 -0.42 -8.18 -6.54
CA ALA A 80 -0.25 -8.63 -7.94
C ALA A 80 1.20 -8.51 -8.43
N GLU A 81 1.88 -7.49 -7.96
CA GLU A 81 3.24 -7.14 -8.36
C GLU A 81 4.32 -7.88 -7.56
N LYS A 82 3.91 -8.70 -6.58
CA LYS A 82 4.77 -9.53 -5.73
C LYS A 82 5.91 -8.72 -5.09
N ARG A 83 5.60 -7.53 -4.56
CA ARG A 83 6.59 -6.58 -4.03
C ARG A 83 6.69 -6.58 -2.52
N PHE A 84 5.61 -6.97 -1.84
CA PHE A 84 5.45 -6.78 -0.40
C PHE A 84 5.41 -8.10 0.35
N LEU A 85 4.75 -9.11 -0.21
CA LEU A 85 4.54 -10.39 0.46
C LEU A 85 5.71 -11.35 0.23
N GLN A 86 5.91 -12.24 1.20
CA GLN A 86 6.82 -13.38 1.09
C GLN A 86 6.04 -14.67 0.86
N GLN A 87 6.73 -15.71 0.37
CA GLN A 87 6.13 -17.02 0.15
C GLN A 87 5.45 -17.56 1.43
N SER A 88 6.09 -17.38 2.59
CA SER A 88 5.53 -17.80 3.88
C SER A 88 4.22 -17.08 4.27
N ASP A 89 4.00 -15.85 3.79
CA ASP A 89 2.74 -15.13 4.00
C ASP A 89 1.64 -15.71 3.10
N MET A 90 1.99 -16.01 1.84
CA MET A 90 1.09 -16.66 0.88
C MET A 90 0.65 -18.03 1.40
N ASP A 91 1.59 -18.82 1.93
CA ASP A 91 1.31 -20.15 2.47
C ASP A 91 0.38 -20.09 3.69
N GLN A 92 0.58 -19.11 4.58
CA GLN A 92 -0.30 -18.87 5.74
C GLN A 92 -1.72 -18.50 5.31
N MET A 93 -1.86 -17.64 4.30
CA MET A 93 -3.19 -17.26 3.79
C MET A 93 -3.85 -18.42 3.04
N ARG A 94 -3.11 -19.14 2.19
CA ARG A 94 -3.61 -20.30 1.43
C ARG A 94 -4.07 -21.46 2.33
N ALA A 95 -3.67 -21.51 3.60
CA ALA A 95 -4.23 -22.45 4.56
C ALA A 95 -5.76 -22.33 4.73
N TYR A 96 -6.34 -21.17 4.40
CA TYR A 96 -7.78 -20.89 4.50
C TYR A 96 -8.53 -21.05 3.16
N GLN A 97 -7.88 -21.56 2.10
CA GLN A 97 -8.43 -21.55 0.73
C GLN A 97 -9.75 -22.32 0.54
N ASN A 98 -10.12 -23.20 1.48
CA ASN A 98 -11.39 -23.95 1.47
C ASN A 98 -12.32 -23.54 2.63
N GLN A 99 -12.07 -22.40 3.28
CA GLN A 99 -12.80 -21.99 4.50
C GLN A 99 -13.47 -20.63 4.36
N LEU A 100 -13.24 -19.92 3.25
CA LEU A 100 -13.70 -18.54 3.09
C LEU A 100 -15.23 -18.45 2.92
N ASP A 101 -15.86 -19.46 2.35
CA ASP A 101 -17.31 -19.60 2.20
C ASP A 101 -17.97 -19.80 3.57
N ASP A 102 -17.43 -20.68 4.40
CA ASP A 102 -17.87 -20.88 5.79
C ASP A 102 -17.61 -19.64 6.65
N ALA A 103 -16.47 -18.98 6.45
CA ALA A 103 -16.16 -17.72 7.13
C ALA A 103 -17.16 -16.63 6.77
N LEU A 104 -17.53 -16.52 5.49
CA LEU A 104 -18.53 -15.56 5.01
C LEU A 104 -19.93 -15.85 5.58
N LYS A 105 -20.35 -17.12 5.61
CA LYS A 105 -21.64 -17.55 6.18
C LYS A 105 -21.74 -17.27 7.69
N ASN A 106 -20.65 -17.51 8.42
CA ASN A 106 -20.63 -17.41 9.88
C ASN A 106 -20.11 -16.07 10.41
N ALA A 107 -19.79 -15.13 9.52
CA ALA A 107 -19.13 -13.87 9.85
C ALA A 107 -17.84 -14.07 10.69
N ASP A 108 -17.02 -15.05 10.29
CA ASP A 108 -15.73 -15.30 10.92
C ASP A 108 -14.66 -14.34 10.35
N LEU A 109 -14.13 -13.47 11.21
CA LEU A 109 -13.11 -12.48 10.87
C LEU A 109 -11.69 -13.03 10.91
N THR A 110 -11.49 -14.32 11.23
CA THR A 110 -10.15 -14.89 11.46
C THR A 110 -9.21 -14.68 10.27
N PHE A 111 -9.64 -15.04 9.05
CA PHE A 111 -8.84 -14.84 7.84
C PHE A 111 -8.59 -13.35 7.55
N PHE A 112 -9.63 -12.52 7.69
CA PHE A 112 -9.52 -11.08 7.47
C PHE A 112 -8.48 -10.45 8.41
N ASN A 113 -8.57 -10.74 9.71
CA ASN A 113 -7.63 -10.24 10.72
C ASN A 113 -6.19 -10.73 10.48
N LEU A 114 -6.02 -12.00 10.08
CA LEU A 114 -4.72 -12.55 9.71
C LEU A 114 -4.12 -11.80 8.53
N SER A 115 -4.87 -11.69 7.43
CA SER A 115 -4.41 -11.03 6.20
C SER A 115 -4.06 -9.55 6.45
N GLN A 116 -4.87 -8.85 7.23
CA GLN A 116 -4.63 -7.46 7.62
C GLN A 116 -3.36 -7.31 8.47
N THR A 117 -3.12 -8.24 9.41
CA THR A 117 -1.92 -8.25 10.26
C THR A 117 -0.66 -8.46 9.41
N ILE A 118 -0.71 -9.43 8.48
CA ILE A 118 0.38 -9.70 7.54
C ILE A 118 0.65 -8.45 6.69
N TRP A 119 -0.39 -7.86 6.09
CA TRP A 119 -0.26 -6.69 5.24
C TRP A 119 0.37 -5.49 5.97
N GLN A 120 -0.14 -5.16 7.17
CA GLN A 120 0.42 -4.07 7.97
C GLN A 120 1.88 -4.30 8.31
N LYS A 121 2.25 -5.53 8.70
CA LYS A 121 3.63 -5.91 8.98
C LYS A 121 4.51 -5.70 7.74
N ARG A 122 4.14 -6.26 6.59
CA ARG A 122 4.94 -6.17 5.36
C ARG A 122 5.03 -4.76 4.82
N PHE A 123 3.97 -3.97 4.95
CA PHE A 123 3.96 -2.56 4.59
C PHE A 123 4.97 -1.77 5.43
N ALA A 124 4.95 -1.93 6.76
CA ALA A 124 5.91 -1.27 7.64
C ALA A 124 7.36 -1.69 7.36
N GLN A 125 7.61 -2.99 7.20
CA GLN A 125 8.94 -3.51 6.84
C GLN A 125 9.43 -2.95 5.50
N SER A 126 8.55 -2.80 4.51
CA SER A 126 8.90 -2.24 3.21
C SER A 126 9.28 -0.76 3.33
N GLN A 127 8.62 0.00 4.23
CA GLN A 127 8.96 1.40 4.49
C GLN A 127 10.38 1.55 5.05
N GLU A 128 10.77 0.70 5.99
CA GLU A 128 12.11 0.68 6.55
C GLU A 128 13.13 0.24 5.49
N LEU A 129 12.82 -0.83 4.76
CA LEU A 129 13.72 -1.44 3.79
C LEU A 129 14.13 -0.48 2.67
N TYR A 130 13.18 0.25 2.06
CA TYR A 130 13.54 1.17 0.97
C TYR A 130 14.41 2.33 1.49
N GLN A 131 14.18 2.82 2.71
CA GLN A 131 14.97 3.91 3.29
C GLN A 131 16.41 3.45 3.54
N GLU A 132 16.59 2.25 4.09
CA GLU A 132 17.90 1.67 4.33
C GLU A 132 18.68 1.43 3.03
N ILE A 133 18.01 0.93 1.98
CA ILE A 133 18.66 0.68 0.67
C ILE A 133 19.10 2.02 0.05
N LEU A 134 18.21 3.02 0.01
CA LEU A 134 18.50 4.32 -0.61
C LEU A 134 19.44 5.20 0.22
N ALA A 135 19.69 4.87 1.48
CA ALA A 135 20.71 5.53 2.29
C ALA A 135 22.15 5.17 1.84
N GLN A 136 22.31 4.12 1.05
CA GLN A 136 23.58 3.71 0.47
C GLN A 136 23.61 4.01 -1.03
N PRO A 137 24.77 4.31 -1.62
CA PRO A 137 24.91 4.44 -3.08
C PRO A 137 24.48 3.14 -3.77
N LEU A 138 23.69 3.26 -4.85
CA LEU A 138 23.27 2.12 -5.65
C LEU A 138 24.37 1.74 -6.64
N ASP A 139 24.58 0.44 -6.83
CA ASP A 139 25.56 -0.06 -7.80
C ASP A 139 24.94 -0.17 -9.21
N PHE A 140 25.31 0.75 -10.09
CA PHE A 140 24.91 0.76 -11.50
C PHE A 140 25.97 0.16 -12.45
N ALA A 141 27.12 -0.27 -11.94
CA ALA A 141 28.19 -0.84 -12.76
C ALA A 141 28.04 -2.37 -12.94
N SER A 142 27.24 -3.01 -12.10
CA SER A 142 26.95 -4.44 -12.23
C SER A 142 26.02 -4.77 -13.41
N ASN A 143 26.24 -5.92 -14.04
CA ASN A 143 25.40 -6.45 -15.12
C ASN A 143 24.10 -7.09 -14.61
N ARG A 144 23.43 -6.46 -13.63
CA ARG A 144 22.17 -6.95 -13.08
C ARG A 144 21.01 -6.69 -14.04
N SER A 145 20.01 -7.57 -14.01
CA SER A 145 18.77 -7.42 -14.76
C SER A 145 17.58 -7.52 -13.81
N PHE A 146 16.53 -6.75 -14.07
CA PHE A 146 15.29 -6.79 -13.31
C PHE A 146 14.15 -7.30 -14.20
N GLU A 147 13.49 -8.39 -13.80
CA GLU A 147 12.30 -8.89 -14.50
C GLU A 147 11.09 -8.02 -14.12
N THR A 148 10.61 -7.25 -15.09
CA THR A 148 9.48 -6.34 -14.90
C THR A 148 8.13 -7.05 -14.92
N ASP A 149 8.07 -8.24 -15.51
CA ASP A 149 6.88 -9.07 -15.58
C ASP A 149 6.66 -9.81 -14.25
N ALA A 150 5.64 -9.39 -13.50
CA ALA A 150 5.32 -9.99 -12.20
C ALA A 150 4.88 -11.45 -12.30
N GLU A 151 4.27 -11.87 -13.42
CA GLU A 151 3.81 -13.25 -13.60
C GLU A 151 5.00 -14.22 -13.64
N LYS A 152 6.13 -13.78 -14.19
CA LYS A 152 7.37 -14.56 -14.27
C LYS A 152 8.18 -14.61 -12.97
N ARG A 153 7.81 -13.80 -11.97
CA ARG A 153 8.49 -13.73 -10.68
C ARG A 153 7.81 -14.62 -9.64
N GLY A 154 8.61 -15.23 -8.76
CA GLY A 154 8.11 -15.80 -7.50
C GLY A 154 8.01 -14.72 -6.42
N TYR A 155 7.27 -15.01 -5.34
CA TYR A 155 7.39 -14.23 -4.11
C TYR A 155 8.76 -14.46 -3.47
N ALA A 156 9.25 -13.47 -2.71
CA ALA A 156 10.50 -13.63 -1.99
C ALA A 156 10.40 -14.77 -0.97
N ALA A 157 11.42 -15.64 -0.91
CA ALA A 157 11.43 -16.77 0.02
C ALA A 157 11.59 -16.32 1.49
N ASP A 158 12.36 -15.26 1.71
CA ASP A 158 12.72 -14.75 3.03
C ASP A 158 13.07 -13.25 2.99
N ASP A 159 13.47 -12.69 4.13
CA ASP A 159 13.85 -11.27 4.26
C ASP A 159 15.08 -10.90 3.42
N ALA A 160 16.03 -11.83 3.21
CA ALA A 160 17.21 -11.59 2.39
C ALA A 160 16.84 -11.52 0.90
N GLY A 161 15.99 -12.44 0.44
CA GLY A 161 15.40 -12.42 -0.89
C GLY A 161 14.57 -11.15 -1.13
N MET A 162 13.82 -10.70 -0.12
CA MET A 162 13.06 -9.46 -0.20
C MET A 162 13.98 -8.24 -0.34
N ARG A 163 15.06 -8.16 0.45
CA ARG A 163 16.05 -7.09 0.31
C ARG A 163 16.72 -7.10 -1.06
N ALA A 164 17.08 -8.27 -1.59
CA ALA A 164 17.67 -8.38 -2.92
C ALA A 164 16.70 -7.86 -3.99
N TYR A 165 15.44 -8.32 -3.94
CA TYR A 165 14.38 -7.84 -4.83
C TYR A 165 14.20 -6.32 -4.79
N TRP A 166 14.06 -5.74 -3.60
CA TRP A 166 13.91 -4.29 -3.45
C TRP A 166 15.15 -3.52 -3.92
N THR A 167 16.34 -4.07 -3.73
CA THR A 167 17.58 -3.44 -4.21
C THR A 167 17.59 -3.36 -5.74
N ASP A 168 17.25 -4.46 -6.41
CA ASP A 168 17.21 -4.50 -7.88
C ASP A 168 16.06 -3.63 -8.42
N TYR A 169 14.89 -3.69 -7.79
CA TYR A 169 13.74 -2.85 -8.13
C TYR A 169 14.06 -1.36 -7.99
N LEU A 170 14.65 -0.92 -6.88
CA LEU A 170 15.00 0.49 -6.66
C LEU A 170 16.11 0.94 -7.62
N THR A 171 17.10 0.09 -7.87
CA THR A 171 18.14 0.36 -8.89
C THR A 171 17.51 0.58 -10.26
N TYR A 172 16.61 -0.31 -10.68
CA TYR A 172 15.85 -0.18 -11.92
C TYR A 172 15.02 1.11 -11.95
N ARG A 173 14.29 1.42 -10.87
CA ARG A 173 13.44 2.62 -10.78
C ARG A 173 14.25 3.92 -10.89
N VAL A 174 15.42 3.98 -10.26
CA VAL A 174 16.32 5.13 -10.37
C VAL A 174 16.89 5.24 -11.79
N LEU A 175 17.35 4.13 -12.39
CA LEU A 175 17.82 4.11 -13.77
C LEU A 175 16.75 4.61 -14.76
N MET A 176 15.52 4.13 -14.64
CA MET A 176 14.41 4.57 -15.49
C MET A 176 14.12 6.05 -15.32
N ARG A 177 14.08 6.54 -14.07
CA ARG A 177 13.87 7.97 -13.80
C ARG A 177 14.97 8.83 -14.41
N LEU A 178 16.21 8.39 -14.32
CA LEU A 178 17.34 9.09 -14.89
C LEU A 178 17.32 9.06 -16.42
N TYR A 179 16.97 7.93 -17.02
CA TYR A 179 16.76 7.78 -18.45
C TYR A 179 15.67 8.73 -18.97
N ASP A 180 14.51 8.78 -18.32
CA ASP A 180 13.41 9.69 -18.68
C ASP A 180 13.85 11.16 -18.60
N ARG A 181 14.61 11.53 -17.56
CA ARG A 181 15.20 12.88 -17.42
C ARG A 181 16.20 13.17 -18.54
N SER A 182 17.02 12.19 -18.91
CA SER A 182 17.99 12.35 -20.00
C SER A 182 17.31 12.61 -21.34
N LEU A 183 16.23 11.89 -21.67
CA LEU A 183 15.44 12.11 -22.87
C LEU A 183 14.81 13.52 -22.89
N ALA A 184 14.29 13.96 -21.74
CA ALA A 184 13.73 15.30 -21.60
C ALA A 184 14.80 16.40 -21.79
N ALA A 185 16.02 16.18 -21.32
CA ALA A 185 17.14 17.11 -21.49
C ALA A 185 17.76 17.08 -22.91
N ASP A 186 17.80 15.92 -23.56
CA ASP A 186 18.27 15.78 -24.95
C ASP A 186 17.29 16.35 -25.97
N SER A 187 16.00 16.41 -25.64
CA SER A 187 15.03 17.25 -26.38
C SER A 187 15.44 18.73 -26.43
N ALA A 188 16.30 19.17 -25.50
CA ALA A 188 16.95 20.49 -25.46
C ALA A 188 18.43 20.47 -25.93
N GLY A 189 18.96 19.32 -26.38
CA GLY A 189 20.27 19.15 -27.01
C GLY A 189 21.50 19.11 -26.08
N GLN A 190 21.37 18.68 -24.82
CA GLN A 190 22.47 18.83 -23.83
C GLN A 190 22.86 17.62 -22.96
N ALA A 191 22.41 16.38 -23.16
CA ALA A 191 22.71 15.30 -22.20
C ALA A 191 23.62 14.17 -22.75
N LYS A 192 24.92 14.22 -22.40
CA LYS A 192 25.76 13.02 -22.39
C LYS A 192 25.45 12.19 -21.14
N PHE A 193 24.38 11.40 -21.21
CA PHE A 193 23.93 10.55 -20.12
C PHE A 193 24.44 9.11 -20.29
N THR A 194 25.76 8.93 -20.22
CA THR A 194 26.37 7.59 -20.18
C THR A 194 26.77 7.25 -18.75
N LEU A 195 26.58 6.00 -18.33
CA LEU A 195 27.06 5.48 -17.04
C LEU A 195 28.55 5.82 -16.88
N GLY A 196 28.90 6.53 -15.80
CA GLY A 196 30.27 6.99 -15.51
C GLY A 196 30.61 8.42 -15.95
N ASP A 197 29.70 9.15 -16.61
CA ASP A 197 29.88 10.59 -16.87
C ASP A 197 29.64 11.40 -15.58
N PRO A 198 30.41 12.48 -15.29
CA PRO A 198 30.16 13.37 -14.16
C PRO A 198 28.71 13.86 -14.01
N GLY A 199 27.99 14.01 -15.14
CA GLY A 199 26.57 14.40 -15.13
C GLY A 199 25.64 13.36 -14.49
N PHE A 200 26.02 12.08 -14.52
CA PHE A 200 25.21 10.99 -13.93
C PHE A 200 25.08 11.15 -12.42
N ALA A 201 26.19 11.38 -11.71
CA ALA A 201 26.21 11.51 -10.24
C ALA A 201 25.47 12.76 -9.75
N GLU A 202 25.39 13.82 -10.58
CA GLU A 202 24.61 15.01 -10.25
C GLU A 202 23.10 14.76 -10.41
N GLU A 203 22.69 14.04 -11.46
CA GLU A 203 21.30 13.70 -11.71
C GLU A 203 20.79 12.61 -10.75
N GLU A 204 21.64 11.65 -10.36
CA GLU A 204 21.33 10.63 -9.35
C GLU A 204 20.88 11.26 -8.03
N LYS A 205 21.58 12.29 -7.55
CA LYS A 205 21.20 13.03 -6.32
C LYS A 205 19.85 13.74 -6.43
N LYS A 206 19.37 14.00 -7.64
CA LYS A 206 18.09 14.66 -7.93
C LYS A 206 16.96 13.65 -8.19
N ALA A 207 17.28 12.37 -8.37
CA ALA A 207 16.35 11.29 -8.69
C ALA A 207 15.81 10.63 -7.42
#